data_AF-A0A535RJE8-F1
#
_entry.id   AF-A0A535RJE8-F1
#
_cell.length_a   1.000
_cell.length_b   1.000
_cell.length_c   1.000
_cell.angle_alpha   90.00
_cell.angle_beta   90.00
_cell.angle_gamma   90.00
#
_symmetry.space_group_name_H-M   'P 1'
#
loop_
_entity.id
_entity.type
_entity.pdbx_description
1 polymer ?
#
loop_
_entity_poly.entity_id
_entity_poly.type
_entity_poly.pdbx_seq_one_letter_code
_entity_poly.pdbx_strand_id
1 'polypeptide(L)'
;MPLPGEVAIPGTPWIARAELLTGALMEEVKTALRRADWPEVWRLLANSRYVVYVDAQGIDTCLQVRTRRPGDRIQPLGMTHEKKVQDILVDYHIARSEREFIPLFFSASHCIWLAGICLDERVRLTRNTEHVARLSIIPKAP
;
A
#
# COMPACT_ATOMS: atom_id res chain seq x y z
N MET A 1 -5.14 -11.91 -4.52
CA MET A 1 -3.70 -12.19 -4.33
C MET A 1 -3.51 -12.52 -2.87
N PRO A 2 -2.99 -13.71 -2.52
CA PRO A 2 -2.76 -14.07 -1.13
C PRO A 2 -1.70 -13.17 -0.48
N LEU A 3 -1.74 -13.07 0.84
CA LEU A 3 -0.71 -12.48 1.69
C LEU A 3 -0.09 -13.61 2.56
N PRO A 4 1.16 -14.03 2.31
CA PRO A 4 2.08 -13.56 1.26
C PRO A 4 1.71 -14.07 -0.15
N GLY A 5 2.12 -13.32 -1.17
CA GLY A 5 1.90 -13.71 -2.57
C GLY A 5 2.15 -12.60 -3.58
N GLU A 6 2.07 -12.96 -4.86
CA GLU A 6 2.20 -12.03 -5.98
C GLU A 6 1.18 -12.34 -7.09
N VAL A 7 0.85 -11.32 -7.90
CA VAL A 7 -0.04 -11.45 -9.05
C VAL A 7 0.32 -10.45 -10.15
N ALA A 8 0.34 -10.90 -11.39
CA ALA A 8 0.41 -10.00 -12.54
C ALA A 8 -0.88 -9.18 -12.65
N ILE A 9 -0.78 -7.86 -12.81
CA ILE A 9 -1.95 -7.00 -12.95
C ILE A 9 -2.31 -6.92 -14.44
N PRO A 10 -3.51 -7.37 -14.85
CA PRO A 10 -3.92 -7.37 -16.26
C PRO A 10 -3.90 -5.95 -16.86
N GLY A 11 -3.44 -5.83 -18.11
CA GLY A 11 -3.42 -4.56 -18.84
C GLY A 11 -2.37 -3.55 -18.36
N THR A 12 -1.48 -3.92 -17.43
CA THR A 12 -0.42 -3.03 -16.93
C THR A 12 0.96 -3.70 -17.01
N PRO A 13 2.08 -2.96 -16.94
CA PRO A 13 3.41 -3.54 -16.87
C PRO A 13 3.79 -4.03 -15.46
N TRP A 14 2.85 -4.12 -14.52
CA TRP A 14 3.15 -4.35 -13.11
C TRP A 14 2.81 -5.77 -12.63
N ILE A 15 3.65 -6.30 -11.75
CA ILE A 15 3.34 -7.39 -10.83
C ILE A 15 3.15 -6.75 -9.45
N ALA A 16 2.03 -7.06 -8.80
CA ALA A 16 1.82 -6.74 -7.40
C ALA A 16 2.38 -7.85 -6.53
N ARG A 17 2.99 -7.47 -5.40
CA ARG A 17 3.51 -8.40 -4.39
C ARG A 17 3.14 -7.92 -2.99
N ALA A 18 2.79 -8.86 -2.13
CA ALA A 18 2.60 -8.66 -0.72
C ALA A 18 3.40 -9.67 0.09
N GLU A 19 4.12 -9.20 1.09
CA GLU A 19 5.00 -9.99 1.96
C GLU A 19 4.72 -9.61 3.41
N LEU A 20 4.79 -10.58 4.32
CA LEU A 20 4.81 -10.29 5.76
C LEU A 20 6.25 -10.11 6.21
N LEU A 21 6.51 -9.08 7.01
CA LEU A 21 7.79 -8.94 7.69
C LEU A 21 7.89 -10.03 8.77
N THR A 22 9.05 -10.66 8.86
CA THR A 22 9.31 -11.77 9.78
C THR A 22 10.71 -11.66 10.40
N GLY A 23 10.97 -12.48 11.42
CA GLY A 23 12.29 -12.61 12.03
C GLY A 23 12.79 -11.34 12.72
N ALA A 24 14.11 -11.17 12.77
CA ALA A 24 14.78 -10.10 13.51
C ALA A 24 14.33 -8.69 13.05
N LEU A 25 14.17 -8.50 11.74
CA LEU A 25 13.73 -7.21 11.19
C LEU A 25 12.35 -6.81 11.73
N MET A 26 11.41 -7.76 11.84
CA MET A 26 10.09 -7.47 12.41
C MET A 26 10.21 -7.03 13.87
N GLU A 27 11.05 -7.69 14.68
CA GLU A 27 11.23 -7.32 16.09
C GLU A 27 11.89 -5.95 16.29
N GLU A 28 12.85 -5.60 15.43
CA GLU A 28 13.45 -4.26 15.39
C GLU A 28 12.41 -3.19 15.06
N VAL A 29 11.61 -3.43 14.01
CA VAL A 29 10.54 -2.53 13.59
C VAL A 29 9.48 -2.37 14.68
N LYS A 30 9.04 -3.47 15.33
CA LYS A 30 8.10 -3.41 16.47
C LYS A 30 8.65 -2.58 17.62
N THR A 31 9.94 -2.75 17.93
CA THR A 31 10.59 -2.00 19.00
C THR A 31 10.59 -0.49 18.71
N ALA A 32 10.94 -0.11 17.47
CA ALA A 32 10.90 1.28 17.03
C ALA A 32 9.47 1.86 17.03
N LEU A 33 8.49 1.11 16.51
CA LEU A 33 7.07 1.50 16.50
C LEU A 33 6.53 1.75 17.91
N ARG A 34 6.79 0.85 18.86
CA ARG A 34 6.32 0.99 20.26
C ARG A 34 6.91 2.23 20.95
N ARG A 35 8.13 2.61 20.58
CA ARG A 35 8.80 3.83 21.06
C ARG A 35 8.35 5.09 20.32
N ALA A 36 7.53 4.96 19.28
CA ALA A 36 7.18 6.02 18.34
C ALA A 36 8.42 6.67 17.68
N ASP A 37 9.49 5.89 17.51
CA ASP A 37 10.73 6.32 16.85
C ASP A 37 10.57 6.18 15.33
N TRP A 38 9.83 7.11 14.74
CA TRP A 38 9.55 7.11 13.30
C TRP A 38 10.79 7.22 12.42
N PRO A 39 11.82 8.04 12.77
CA PRO A 39 13.08 8.03 12.03
C PRO A 39 13.70 6.63 11.94
N GLU A 40 13.72 5.89 13.04
CA GLU A 40 14.25 4.53 13.07
C GLU A 40 13.38 3.55 12.26
N VAL A 41 12.05 3.62 12.39
CA VAL A 41 11.12 2.82 11.57
C VAL A 41 11.43 3.00 10.08
N TRP A 42 11.58 4.24 9.61
CA TRP A 42 11.85 4.52 8.19
C TRP A 42 13.29 4.25 7.77
N ARG A 43 14.24 4.14 8.71
CA ARG A 43 15.59 3.64 8.45
C ARG A 43 15.58 2.12 8.19
N LEU A 44 14.77 1.38 8.93
CA LEU A 44 14.65 -0.09 8.83
C LEU A 44 13.82 -0.52 7.61
N LEU A 45 12.81 0.27 7.24
CA LEU A 45 11.88 -0.06 6.17
C LEU A 45 12.27 0.64 4.86
N ALA A 46 12.71 -0.14 3.87
CA ALA A 46 13.11 0.38 2.56
C ALA A 46 11.99 1.20 1.89
N ASN A 47 12.20 2.51 1.74
CA ASN A 47 11.21 3.40 1.14
C ASN A 47 11.46 3.59 -0.36
N SER A 48 10.39 3.47 -1.15
CA SER A 48 10.35 3.96 -2.52
C SER A 48 8.90 4.23 -2.85
N ARG A 49 8.63 4.94 -3.96
CA ARG A 49 7.24 5.11 -4.41
C ARG A 49 6.55 3.78 -4.77
N TYR A 50 7.30 2.71 -5.02
CA TYR A 50 6.76 1.41 -5.39
C TYR A 50 6.62 0.44 -4.22
N VAL A 51 6.86 0.90 -3.00
CA VAL A 51 6.79 0.07 -1.78
C VAL A 51 6.06 0.85 -0.69
N VAL A 52 5.11 0.21 -0.02
CA VAL A 52 4.49 0.72 1.21
C VAL A 52 4.45 -0.36 2.28
N TYR A 53 4.36 0.09 3.53
CA TYR A 53 4.22 -0.75 4.69
C TYR A 53 2.92 -0.43 5.41
N VAL A 54 2.15 -1.46 5.71
CA VAL A 54 0.83 -1.35 6.31
C VAL A 54 0.72 -2.25 7.53
N ASP A 55 -0.18 -1.88 8.43
CA ASP A 55 -0.56 -2.75 9.53
C ASP A 55 -1.29 -3.98 8.97
N ALA A 56 -0.69 -5.15 9.16
CA ALA A 56 -1.24 -6.39 8.64
C ALA A 56 -2.56 -6.80 9.34
N GLN A 57 -2.85 -6.25 10.53
CA GLN A 57 -4.15 -6.44 11.17
C GLN A 57 -5.27 -5.65 10.47
N GLY A 58 -4.93 -4.59 9.75
CA GLY A 58 -5.88 -3.74 9.02
C GLY A 58 -6.28 -4.29 7.64
N ILE A 59 -5.73 -5.43 7.22
CA ILE A 59 -5.95 -6.01 5.89
C ILE A 59 -6.24 -7.51 5.96
N ASP A 60 -6.95 -8.01 4.95
CA ASP A 60 -7.27 -9.44 4.85
C ASP A 60 -6.08 -10.28 4.38
N THR A 61 -6.19 -11.60 4.56
CA THR A 61 -5.21 -12.59 4.06
C THR A 61 -5.21 -12.71 2.53
N CYS A 62 -6.13 -12.03 1.84
CA CYS A 62 -6.17 -11.93 0.38
C CYS A 62 -6.53 -10.50 -0.04
N LEU A 63 -5.70 -9.92 -0.89
CA LEU A 63 -5.89 -8.59 -1.46
C LEU A 63 -6.41 -8.68 -2.88
N GLN A 64 -7.37 -7.83 -3.25
CA GLN A 64 -7.70 -7.60 -4.64
C GLN A 64 -6.76 -6.52 -5.21
N VAL A 65 -6.20 -6.77 -6.40
CA VAL A 65 -5.38 -5.77 -7.10
C VAL A 65 -5.91 -5.58 -8.49
N ARG A 66 -6.16 -4.32 -8.87
CA ARG A 66 -6.69 -3.95 -10.20
C ARG A 66 -6.37 -2.49 -10.52
N THR A 67 -6.65 -2.07 -11.74
CA THR A 67 -6.67 -0.66 -12.10
C THR A 67 -7.97 0.01 -11.65
N ARG A 68 -7.99 1.35 -11.72
CA ARG A 68 -9.10 2.18 -11.25
C ARG A 68 -10.41 1.90 -12.01
N ARG A 69 -11.53 2.05 -11.31
CA ARG A 69 -12.89 2.08 -11.84
C ARG A 69 -13.58 3.40 -11.45
N PRO A 70 -14.53 3.90 -12.25
CA PRO A 70 -15.32 5.06 -11.86
C PRO A 70 -15.96 4.86 -10.48
N GLY A 71 -15.83 5.86 -9.62
CA GLY A 71 -16.38 5.82 -8.26
C GLY A 71 -15.43 5.27 -7.20
N ASP A 72 -14.27 4.70 -7.55
CA ASP A 72 -13.28 4.26 -6.55
C ASP A 72 -12.91 5.38 -5.59
N ARG A 73 -12.78 5.01 -4.30
CA ARG A 73 -12.43 5.92 -3.21
C ARG A 73 -11.36 5.32 -2.31
N ILE A 74 -10.61 6.20 -1.66
CA ILE A 74 -9.61 5.89 -0.64
C ILE A 74 -9.66 7.00 0.41
N GLN A 75 -9.31 6.73 1.66
CA GLN A 75 -9.14 7.73 2.71
C GLN A 75 -7.64 8.07 2.84
N PRO A 76 -7.13 9.15 2.24
CA PRO A 76 -5.70 9.45 2.29
C PRO A 76 -5.19 9.60 3.73
N LEU A 77 -3.92 9.26 3.94
CA LEU A 77 -3.24 9.48 5.23
C LEU A 77 -3.52 10.89 5.78
N GLY A 78 -3.85 10.97 7.07
CA GLY A 78 -4.17 12.21 7.78
C GLY A 78 -5.58 12.76 7.52
N MET A 79 -6.37 12.16 6.64
CA MET A 79 -7.76 12.57 6.38
C MET A 79 -8.74 11.72 7.18
N THR A 80 -9.88 12.31 7.56
CA THR A 80 -11.00 11.60 8.22
C THR A 80 -12.06 11.09 7.24
N HIS A 81 -11.98 11.49 5.97
CA HIS A 81 -12.99 11.19 4.96
C HIS A 81 -12.37 10.64 3.69
N GLU A 82 -13.11 9.77 3.01
CA GLU A 82 -12.71 9.23 1.72
C GLU A 82 -12.79 10.27 0.61
N LYS A 83 -11.85 10.20 -0.32
CA LYS A 83 -11.76 11.00 -1.52
C LYS A 83 -11.81 10.11 -2.76
N LYS A 84 -12.39 10.59 -3.85
CA LYS A 84 -12.40 9.83 -5.11
C LYS A 84 -10.97 9.70 -5.63
N VAL A 85 -10.62 8.51 -6.11
CA VAL A 85 -9.32 8.24 -6.75
C VAL A 85 -9.10 9.17 -7.94
N GLN A 86 -10.15 9.48 -8.72
CA GLN A 86 -10.05 10.45 -9.81
C GLN A 86 -9.59 11.83 -9.33
N ASP A 87 -10.14 12.33 -8.22
CA ASP A 87 -9.81 13.65 -7.69
C ASP A 87 -8.36 13.67 -7.17
N ILE A 88 -7.94 12.60 -6.49
CA ILE A 88 -6.53 12.43 -6.07
C ILE A 88 -5.60 12.45 -7.28
N LEU A 89 -5.90 11.71 -8.35
CA LEU A 89 -5.07 11.68 -9.54
C LEU A 89 -5.00 13.04 -10.26
N VAL A 90 -6.06 13.86 -10.17
CA VAL A 90 -6.07 15.23 -10.69
C VAL A 90 -5.15 16.12 -9.85
N ASP A 91 -5.26 16.07 -8.52
CA ASP A 91 -4.49 16.90 -7.61
C ASP A 91 -2.99 16.60 -7.66
N TYR A 92 -2.63 15.33 -7.89
CA TYR A 92 -1.24 14.91 -8.11
C TYR A 92 -0.75 15.14 -9.55
N HIS A 93 -1.54 15.81 -10.40
CA HIS A 93 -1.22 16.13 -11.80
C HIS A 93 -0.81 14.93 -12.66
N ILE A 94 -1.39 13.76 -12.38
CA ILE A 94 -1.06 12.54 -13.10
C ILE A 94 -1.62 12.60 -14.53
N ALA A 95 -0.83 12.28 -15.54
CA ALA A 95 -1.27 12.34 -16.94
C ALA A 95 -2.36 11.29 -17.22
N ARG A 96 -3.36 11.64 -18.04
CA ARG A 96 -4.52 10.75 -18.30
C ARG A 96 -4.11 9.36 -18.79
N SER A 97 -3.11 9.29 -19.67
CA SER A 97 -2.54 8.06 -20.20
C SER A 97 -1.92 7.17 -19.11
N GLU A 98 -1.34 7.76 -18.07
CA GLU A 98 -0.72 7.01 -16.97
C GLU A 98 -1.77 6.45 -16.02
N ARG A 99 -2.87 7.20 -15.79
CA ARG A 99 -3.90 6.87 -14.79
C ARG A 99 -4.53 5.49 -14.99
N GLU A 100 -4.58 5.00 -16.22
CA GLU A 100 -5.17 3.69 -16.55
C GLU A 100 -4.29 2.51 -16.12
N PHE A 101 -2.99 2.76 -15.93
CA PHE A 101 -2.01 1.73 -15.59
C PHE A 101 -1.62 1.71 -14.11
N ILE A 102 -2.17 2.61 -13.30
CA ILE A 102 -1.84 2.72 -11.87
C ILE A 102 -2.56 1.60 -11.11
N PRO A 103 -1.82 0.73 -10.41
CA PRO A 103 -2.41 -0.30 -9.58
C PRO A 103 -3.09 0.27 -8.34
N LEU A 104 -4.24 -0.28 -8.00
CA LEU A 104 -4.92 -0.10 -6.73
C LEU A 104 -5.00 -1.44 -6.02
N PHE A 105 -4.69 -1.41 -4.73
CA PHE A 105 -4.82 -2.55 -3.82
C PHE A 105 -6.04 -2.33 -2.96
N PHE A 106 -6.80 -3.40 -2.77
CA PHE A 106 -8.03 -3.42 -1.98
C PHE A 106 -7.94 -4.55 -0.96
N SER A 107 -8.35 -4.23 0.27
CA SER A 107 -8.85 -5.22 1.22
C SER A 107 -10.24 -5.68 0.78
N ALA A 108 -10.88 -6.56 1.55
CA ALA A 108 -12.26 -6.97 1.35
C ALA A 108 -13.24 -5.80 1.48
N SER A 109 -12.86 -4.72 2.19
CA SER A 109 -13.76 -3.60 2.51
C SER A 109 -13.46 -2.31 1.75
N HIS A 110 -12.20 -1.99 1.45
CA HIS A 110 -11.84 -0.68 0.87
C HIS A 110 -10.53 -0.70 0.09
N CYS A 111 -10.28 0.37 -0.68
CA CYS A 111 -8.99 0.61 -1.31
C CYS A 111 -7.96 0.97 -0.22
N ILE A 112 -6.84 0.24 -0.16
CA ILE A 112 -5.81 0.43 0.86
C ILE A 112 -4.58 1.16 0.33
N TRP A 113 -4.34 1.10 -0.99
CA TRP A 113 -3.19 1.74 -1.60
C TRP A 113 -3.44 2.05 -3.08
N LEU A 114 -3.32 3.32 -3.45
CA LEU A 114 -3.15 3.78 -4.82
C LEU A 114 -1.65 3.87 -5.09
N ALA A 115 -1.12 2.89 -5.83
CA ALA A 115 0.31 2.64 -5.88
C ALA A 115 1.11 3.85 -6.39
N GLY A 116 2.15 4.22 -5.64
CA GLY A 116 2.99 5.37 -5.96
C GLY A 116 2.41 6.74 -5.66
N ILE A 117 1.22 6.82 -5.04
CA ILE A 117 0.50 8.08 -4.83
C ILE A 117 -0.04 8.21 -3.40
N CYS A 118 -0.88 7.27 -2.95
CA CYS A 118 -1.66 7.46 -1.73
C CYS A 118 -1.86 6.14 -0.98
N LEU A 119 -1.57 6.14 0.32
CA LEU A 119 -1.91 5.05 1.24
C LEU A 119 -3.20 5.41 2.00
N ASP A 120 -3.99 4.40 2.36
CA ASP A 120 -5.20 4.59 3.16
C ASP A 120 -4.85 4.77 4.66
N GLU A 121 -5.46 5.77 5.30
CA GLU A 121 -5.30 6.09 6.72
C GLU A 121 -5.60 4.90 7.63
N ARG A 122 -6.55 4.03 7.25
CA ARG A 122 -7.03 2.94 8.10
C ARG A 122 -6.05 1.77 8.20
N VAL A 123 -5.06 1.69 7.29
CA VAL A 123 -4.05 0.62 7.27
C VAL A 123 -2.66 1.12 7.65
N ARG A 124 -2.54 2.36 8.13
CA ARG A 124 -1.25 2.95 8.48
C ARG A 124 -0.58 2.20 9.64
N LEU A 125 0.74 2.27 9.68
CA LEU A 125 1.49 1.84 10.86
C LEU A 125 1.17 2.73 12.05
N THR A 126 1.04 2.12 13.22
CA THR A 126 0.85 2.79 14.50
C THR A 126 1.81 2.22 15.54
N ARG A 127 1.90 2.86 16.71
CA ARG A 127 2.66 2.31 17.85
C ARG A 127 2.13 0.96 18.35
N ASN A 128 0.91 0.59 17.96
CA ASN A 128 0.24 -0.66 18.33
C ASN A 128 0.35 -1.73 17.24
N THR A 129 1.00 -1.44 16.10
CA THR A 129 1.10 -2.39 15.00
C THR A 129 1.98 -3.58 15.41
N GLU A 130 1.40 -4.77 15.43
CA GLU A 130 2.09 -6.00 15.85
C GLU A 130 2.65 -6.80 14.67
N HIS A 131 2.07 -6.64 13.48
CA HIS A 131 2.47 -7.31 12.25
C HIS A 131 2.49 -6.29 11.10
N VAL A 132 3.56 -6.30 10.30
CA VAL A 132 3.71 -5.39 9.16
C VAL A 132 3.67 -6.18 7.87
N ALA A 133 2.84 -5.73 6.93
CA ALA A 133 2.87 -6.21 5.56
C ALA A 133 3.58 -5.19 4.66
N ARG A 134 4.47 -5.68 3.81
CA ARG A 134 5.11 -4.94 2.73
C ARG A 134 4.30 -5.17 1.46
N LEU A 135 3.75 -4.10 0.90
CA LEU A 135 3.13 -4.12 -0.42
C LEU A 135 4.07 -3.47 -1.43
N SER A 136 4.19 -4.05 -2.61
CA SER A 136 5.02 -3.47 -3.67
C SER A 136 4.47 -3.73 -5.05
N ILE A 137 4.89 -2.89 -6.00
CA ILE A 137 4.73 -3.13 -7.44
C ILE A 137 6.10 -3.22 -8.08
N ILE A 138 6.31 -4.24 -8.91
CA ILE A 138 7.55 -4.47 -9.65
C ILE A 138 7.24 -4.57 -11.16
N PRO A 139 8.13 -4.08 -12.05
CA PRO A 139 7.93 -4.27 -13.49
C PRO A 139 7.89 -5.75 -13.84
N LYS A 140 7.01 -6.13 -14.78
CA LYS A 140 7.11 -7.40 -15.48
C LYS A 140 8.47 -7.43 -16.19
N ALA A 141 9.18 -8.54 -16.07
CA ALA A 141 10.36 -8.76 -16.90
C ALA A 141 9.95 -8.63 -18.39
N PRO A 142 10.80 -8.04 -19.24
CA PRO A 142 10.52 -7.87 -20.66
C PRO A 142 10.32 -9.21 -21.40
#